data_AF-A0A261CHQ8-F1
#
_entry.id   AF-A0A261CHQ8-F1
#
_cell.length_a   1.000
_cell.length_b   1.000
_cell.length_c   1.000
_cell.angle_alpha   90.00
_cell.angle_beta   90.00
_cell.angle_gamma   90.00
#
_symmetry.space_group_name_H-M   'P 1'
#
loop_
_entity.id
_entity.type
_entity.pdbx_description
1 polymer ?
#
loop_
_entity_poly.entity_id
_entity_poly.type
_entity_poly.pdbx_seq_one_letter_code
_entity_poly.pdbx_strand_id
1 'polypeptide(L)'
;MMSTKELFDKLKKEWPEIQGDFVPELWKKTYKEKHEKTFFESVDLLQKMENMSTEEAEKKLLDILVKITFVETILTLQGRQKSAEIFENLQKYQNNEPSIPFCSPEDVESFCDSMKLVFRREISKKYRNTGVQSRRFIQEIKRRLELGDVINVNTIDDVIQEFRTTVFNKYGQKFAEMEIQLDFSSLRQLSVVVHGFKYNDEEERLYLDDNASDFLDLHLPIFTETIYFDHVLKKDLSRHVSGIFMLNKTGYPKRSQYFMNSEDMFQTEASLYRQNLNTDSPHTFSTMARHIMPNHPHDNAELFRIDQVPFSLINNFATGNAGSIIFDRKKNKCTMLNATKFLKRLEDASAEHRNT
;
A
#
# COMPACT_ATOMS: atom_id res chain seq x y z
N MET A 1 -23.17 -22.64 14.20
CA MET A 1 -22.22 -21.52 13.97
C MET A 1 -20.82 -22.08 14.16
N MET A 2 -19.93 -21.86 13.20
CA MET A 2 -18.51 -22.23 13.34
C MET A 2 -17.87 -21.31 14.39
N SER A 3 -17.04 -21.85 15.29
CA SER A 3 -16.29 -21.03 16.24
C SER A 3 -15.21 -20.20 15.53
N THR A 4 -14.77 -19.09 16.12
CA THR A 4 -13.69 -18.24 15.58
C THR A 4 -12.41 -19.03 15.34
N LYS A 5 -12.09 -19.99 16.23
CA LYS A 5 -10.92 -20.85 16.10
C LYS A 5 -11.02 -21.78 14.89
N GLU A 6 -12.17 -22.45 14.70
CA GLU A 6 -12.42 -23.31 13.54
C GLU A 6 -12.40 -22.52 12.22
N LEU A 7 -12.85 -21.26 12.23
CA LEU A 7 -12.74 -20.35 11.10
C LEU A 7 -11.26 -20.09 10.76
N PHE A 8 -10.45 -19.68 11.73
CA PHE A 8 -9.02 -19.45 11.49
C PHE A 8 -8.27 -20.71 11.05
N ASP A 9 -8.57 -21.87 11.65
CA ASP A 9 -7.93 -23.14 11.27
C ASP A 9 -8.31 -23.58 9.85
N LYS A 10 -9.54 -23.27 9.40
CA LYS A 10 -9.96 -23.50 8.01
C LYS A 10 -9.25 -22.54 7.04
N LEU A 11 -9.17 -21.25 7.38
CA LEU A 11 -8.54 -20.23 6.55
C LEU A 11 -7.02 -20.45 6.42
N LYS A 12 -6.36 -20.94 7.47
CA LYS A 12 -4.94 -21.34 7.42
C LYS A 12 -4.66 -22.48 6.44
N LYS A 13 -5.64 -23.36 6.19
CA LYS A 13 -5.49 -24.47 5.24
C LYS A 13 -5.79 -24.06 3.79
N GLU A 14 -6.41 -22.90 3.60
CA GLU A 14 -6.84 -22.42 2.29
C GLU A 14 -5.69 -21.84 1.47
N TRP A 15 -4.57 -21.46 2.08
CA TRP A 15 -3.40 -20.90 1.39
C TRP A 15 -2.10 -21.53 1.92
N PRO A 16 -1.02 -21.57 1.12
CA PRO A 16 0.29 -21.99 1.63
C PRO A 16 0.73 -21.07 2.77
N GLU A 17 1.48 -21.61 3.73
CA GLU A 17 2.01 -20.81 4.83
C GLU A 17 3.01 -19.77 4.34
N ILE A 18 2.90 -18.53 4.83
CA ILE A 18 3.84 -17.46 4.53
C ILE A 18 5.09 -17.66 5.39
N GLN A 19 6.01 -18.45 4.86
CA GLN A 19 7.32 -18.73 5.43
C GLN A 19 8.41 -18.37 4.44
N GLY A 20 9.61 -18.05 4.92
CA GLY A 20 10.68 -17.60 4.05
C GLY A 20 11.18 -18.67 3.08
N ASP A 21 11.02 -19.96 3.41
CA ASP A 21 11.57 -21.10 2.69
C ASP A 21 11.27 -21.08 1.18
N PHE A 22 12.32 -21.32 0.38
CA PHE A 22 12.22 -21.44 -1.07
C PHE A 22 11.60 -22.79 -1.46
N VAL A 23 10.32 -22.77 -1.86
CA VAL A 23 9.55 -23.97 -2.23
C VAL A 23 8.92 -23.83 -3.64
N PRO A 24 9.75 -23.73 -4.70
CA PRO A 24 9.29 -23.31 -6.03
C PRO A 24 8.24 -24.25 -6.65
N GLU A 25 8.36 -25.56 -6.46
CA GLU A 25 7.40 -26.52 -7.04
C GLU A 25 6.02 -26.41 -6.39
N LEU A 26 5.94 -26.12 -5.09
CA LEU A 26 4.68 -25.83 -4.41
C LEU A 26 4.04 -24.55 -4.96
N TRP A 27 4.83 -23.50 -5.21
CA TRP A 27 4.34 -22.24 -5.74
C TRP A 27 3.84 -22.39 -7.18
N LYS A 28 4.61 -23.05 -8.05
CA LYS A 28 4.19 -23.36 -9.42
C LYS A 28 2.86 -24.10 -9.45
N LYS A 29 2.72 -25.14 -8.63
CA LYS A 29 1.46 -25.90 -8.48
C LYS A 29 0.32 -25.00 -8.03
N THR A 30 0.57 -24.14 -7.03
CA THR A 30 -0.45 -23.24 -6.49
C THR A 30 -0.94 -22.23 -7.55
N TYR A 31 -0.05 -21.67 -8.37
CA TYR A 31 -0.46 -20.79 -9.48
C TYR A 31 -1.37 -21.50 -10.48
N LYS A 32 -1.04 -22.73 -10.87
CA LYS A 32 -1.85 -23.51 -11.82
C LYS A 32 -3.21 -23.92 -11.24
N GLU A 33 -3.28 -24.24 -9.95
CA GLU A 33 -4.51 -24.78 -9.34
C GLU A 33 -5.43 -23.70 -8.77
N LYS A 34 -4.88 -22.70 -8.06
CA LYS A 34 -5.68 -21.68 -7.37
C LYS A 34 -5.89 -20.41 -8.17
N HIS A 35 -4.99 -20.13 -9.11
CA HIS A 35 -5.08 -18.96 -9.99
C HIS A 35 -5.27 -19.39 -11.45
N GLU A 36 -5.79 -20.61 -11.67
CA GLU A 36 -5.87 -21.27 -12.99
C GLU A 36 -6.32 -20.33 -14.10
N LYS A 37 -7.46 -19.66 -13.91
CA LYS A 37 -8.05 -18.75 -14.89
C LYS A 37 -7.11 -17.60 -15.23
N THR A 38 -6.71 -16.81 -14.24
CA THR A 38 -5.85 -15.63 -14.42
C THR A 38 -4.46 -16.02 -14.93
N PHE A 39 -3.97 -17.20 -14.53
CA PHE A 39 -2.71 -17.77 -14.97
C PHE A 39 -2.75 -18.08 -16.47
N PHE A 40 -3.71 -18.86 -16.95
CA PHE A 40 -3.80 -19.20 -18.37
C PHE A 40 -4.16 -18.00 -19.26
N GLU A 41 -4.98 -17.05 -18.78
CA GLU A 41 -5.18 -15.78 -19.46
C GLU A 41 -3.86 -15.01 -19.64
N SER A 42 -2.98 -15.04 -18.63
CA SER A 42 -1.66 -14.42 -18.71
C SER A 42 -0.69 -15.19 -19.61
N VAL A 43 -0.77 -16.52 -19.66
CA VAL A 43 0.01 -17.35 -20.60
C VAL A 43 -0.36 -17.01 -22.04
N ASP A 44 -1.65 -16.93 -22.35
CA ASP A 44 -2.14 -16.59 -23.69
C ASP A 44 -1.69 -15.19 -24.14
N LEU A 45 -1.70 -14.22 -23.22
CA LEU A 45 -1.23 -12.86 -23.49
C LEU A 45 0.29 -12.83 -23.72
N LEU A 46 1.07 -13.46 -22.84
CA LEU A 46 2.52 -13.55 -22.97
C LEU A 46 2.92 -14.23 -24.28
N GLN A 47 2.23 -15.31 -24.64
CA GLN A 47 2.44 -16.03 -25.90
C GLN A 47 2.30 -15.10 -27.11
N LYS A 48 1.26 -14.26 -27.13
CA LYS A 48 0.98 -13.30 -28.22
C LYS A 48 1.98 -12.15 -28.23
N MET A 49 2.34 -11.63 -27.07
CA MET A 49 3.26 -10.48 -26.94
C MET A 49 4.67 -10.82 -27.41
N GLU A 50 5.16 -12.02 -27.10
CA GLU A 50 6.52 -12.42 -27.39
C GLU A 50 6.63 -13.41 -28.56
N ASN A 51 5.51 -13.78 -29.18
CA ASN A 51 5.44 -14.70 -30.31
C ASN A 51 6.20 -16.02 -30.04
N MET A 52 5.84 -16.69 -28.93
CA MET A 52 6.44 -17.94 -28.50
C MET A 52 5.42 -19.09 -28.46
N SER A 53 5.86 -20.31 -28.15
CA SER A 53 4.94 -21.43 -27.91
C SER A 53 4.24 -21.29 -26.54
N THR A 54 3.09 -21.94 -26.38
CA THR A 54 2.36 -21.98 -25.11
C THR A 54 3.20 -22.59 -23.98
N GLU A 55 3.98 -23.63 -24.28
CA GLU A 55 4.87 -24.29 -23.32
C GLU A 55 6.01 -23.37 -22.85
N GLU A 56 6.60 -22.60 -23.77
CA GLU A 56 7.63 -21.60 -23.44
C GLU A 56 7.04 -20.44 -22.61
N ALA A 57 5.86 -19.95 -22.98
CA ALA A 57 5.17 -18.89 -22.25
C ALA A 57 4.82 -19.33 -20.82
N GLU A 58 4.26 -20.53 -20.67
CA GLU A 58 3.95 -21.12 -19.37
C GLU A 58 5.21 -21.24 -18.50
N LYS A 59 6.29 -21.79 -19.05
CA LYS A 59 7.57 -21.93 -18.34
C LYS A 59 8.13 -20.57 -17.92
N LYS A 60 8.20 -19.61 -18.85
CA LYS A 60 8.71 -18.26 -18.59
C LYS A 60 7.88 -17.55 -17.51
N LEU A 61 6.56 -17.63 -17.59
CA LEU A 61 5.68 -17.00 -16.62
C LEU A 61 5.85 -17.61 -15.22
N LEU A 62 5.95 -18.94 -15.12
CA LEU A 62 6.20 -19.62 -13.85
C LEU A 62 7.55 -19.22 -13.24
N ASP A 63 8.60 -19.11 -14.06
CA ASP A 63 9.92 -18.68 -13.58
C ASP A 63 9.88 -17.25 -13.01
N ILE A 64 9.14 -16.34 -13.67
CA ILE A 64 8.91 -14.97 -13.18
C ILE A 64 8.10 -14.99 -11.88
N LEU A 65 7.00 -15.75 -11.83
CA LEU A 65 6.12 -15.83 -10.67
C LEU A 65 6.81 -16.44 -9.44
N VAL A 66 7.70 -17.42 -9.64
CA VAL A 66 8.54 -17.96 -8.57
C VAL A 66 9.47 -16.88 -8.00
N LYS A 67 10.14 -16.11 -8.86
CA LYS A 67 10.99 -14.99 -8.43
C LYS A 67 10.18 -13.91 -7.70
N ILE A 68 9.01 -13.52 -8.23
CA ILE A 68 8.09 -12.59 -7.58
C ILE A 68 7.71 -13.09 -6.19
N THR A 69 7.26 -14.33 -6.11
CA THR A 69 6.80 -14.94 -4.86
C THR A 69 7.90 -14.93 -3.81
N PHE A 70 9.12 -15.27 -4.20
CA PHE A 70 10.23 -15.33 -3.26
C PHE A 70 10.56 -13.94 -2.70
N VAL A 71 10.73 -12.94 -3.56
CA VAL A 71 11.02 -11.56 -3.14
C VAL A 71 9.87 -10.96 -2.33
N GLU A 72 8.62 -11.13 -2.77
CA GLU A 72 7.44 -10.63 -2.06
C GLU A 72 7.31 -11.22 -0.66
N THR A 73 7.65 -12.50 -0.51
CA THR A 73 7.63 -13.20 0.79
C THR A 73 8.70 -12.65 1.73
N ILE A 74 9.93 -12.43 1.23
CA ILE A 74 10.99 -11.80 2.03
C ILE A 74 10.57 -10.41 2.49
N LEU A 75 10.05 -9.57 1.58
CA LEU A 75 9.58 -8.23 1.93
C LEU A 75 8.40 -8.28 2.93
N THR A 76 7.49 -9.24 2.77
CA THR A 76 6.39 -9.47 3.70
C THR A 76 6.89 -9.77 5.10
N LEU A 77 7.94 -10.61 5.23
CA LEU A 77 8.46 -11.10 6.52
C LEU A 77 9.56 -10.23 7.16
N GLN A 78 10.30 -9.46 6.37
CA GLN A 78 11.48 -8.72 6.82
C GLN A 78 11.35 -7.21 6.63
N GLY A 79 10.23 -6.77 6.05
CA GLY A 79 9.95 -5.38 5.81
C GLY A 79 10.60 -4.83 4.55
N ARG A 80 10.64 -3.50 4.43
CA ARG A 80 11.25 -2.83 3.27
C ARG A 80 12.77 -2.92 3.34
N GLN A 81 13.39 -3.32 2.24
CA GLN A 81 14.81 -3.70 2.20
C GLN A 81 15.50 -3.22 0.93
N LYS A 82 16.81 -2.99 1.01
CA LYS A 82 17.64 -2.77 -0.20
C LYS A 82 17.88 -4.11 -0.92
N SER A 83 18.21 -4.07 -2.20
CA SER A 83 18.51 -5.26 -3.03
C SER A 83 19.54 -6.20 -2.39
N ALA A 84 20.62 -5.67 -1.80
CA ALA A 84 21.62 -6.47 -1.09
C ALA A 84 21.06 -7.19 0.16
N GLU A 85 20.21 -6.52 0.93
CA GLU A 85 19.57 -7.10 2.11
C GLU A 85 18.55 -8.18 1.72
N ILE A 86 17.83 -7.96 0.60
CA ILE A 86 16.91 -8.96 0.03
C ILE A 86 17.73 -10.18 -0.39
N PHE A 87 18.81 -10.01 -1.16
CA PHE A 87 19.66 -11.10 -1.64
C PHE A 87 20.22 -11.95 -0.50
N GLU A 88 20.76 -11.32 0.54
CA GLU A 88 21.26 -12.02 1.73
C GLU A 88 20.17 -12.87 2.41
N ASN A 89 18.95 -12.33 2.50
CA ASN A 89 17.82 -13.07 3.04
C ASN A 89 17.38 -14.21 2.14
N LEU A 90 17.30 -14.02 0.81
CA LEU A 90 16.97 -15.09 -0.13
C LEU A 90 17.94 -16.28 0.02
N GLN A 91 19.23 -16.02 0.22
CA GLN A 91 20.24 -17.06 0.47
C GLN A 91 19.98 -17.82 1.79
N LYS A 92 19.59 -17.11 2.86
CA LYS A 92 19.25 -17.74 4.15
C LYS A 92 18.04 -18.66 4.04
N TYR A 93 17.10 -18.34 3.15
CA TYR A 93 15.85 -19.07 2.97
C TYR A 93 15.87 -20.09 1.82
N GLN A 94 17.03 -20.39 1.25
CA GLN A 94 17.19 -21.37 0.16
C GLN A 94 16.68 -22.78 0.49
N ASN A 95 16.60 -23.16 1.78
CA ASN A 95 16.03 -24.42 2.28
C ASN A 95 16.47 -25.69 1.52
N ASN A 96 17.73 -26.13 1.70
CA ASN A 96 18.33 -27.32 1.08
C ASN A 96 18.29 -27.40 -0.47
N GLU A 97 17.62 -26.47 -1.16
CA GLU A 97 17.63 -26.38 -2.62
C GLU A 97 19.06 -26.06 -3.11
N PRO A 98 19.47 -26.57 -4.28
CA PRO A 98 20.83 -26.39 -4.78
C PRO A 98 21.14 -24.94 -5.18
N SER A 99 20.13 -24.15 -5.58
CA SER A 99 20.31 -22.75 -5.96
C SER A 99 19.00 -21.97 -5.89
N ILE A 100 19.09 -20.70 -5.49
CA ILE A 100 18.02 -19.70 -5.64
C ILE A 100 18.06 -19.07 -7.04
N PRO A 101 16.98 -18.43 -7.52
CA PRO A 101 16.89 -17.93 -8.89
C PRO A 101 17.57 -16.56 -9.11
N PHE A 102 18.49 -16.18 -8.22
CA PHE A 102 19.23 -14.92 -8.25
C PHE A 102 20.72 -15.16 -8.01
N CYS A 103 21.58 -14.50 -8.78
CA CYS A 103 23.03 -14.67 -8.68
C CYS A 103 23.73 -13.56 -7.88
N SER A 104 23.13 -12.37 -7.77
CA SER A 104 23.72 -11.24 -7.06
C SER A 104 22.67 -10.23 -6.57
N PRO A 105 23.05 -9.27 -5.71
CA PRO A 105 22.20 -8.12 -5.38
C PRO A 105 21.75 -7.31 -6.60
N GLU A 106 22.60 -7.15 -7.60
CA GLU A 106 22.29 -6.39 -8.83
C GLU A 106 21.24 -7.11 -9.69
N ASP A 107 21.26 -8.45 -9.70
CA ASP A 107 20.23 -9.27 -10.34
C ASP A 107 18.87 -9.11 -9.64
N VAL A 108 18.86 -9.07 -8.30
CA VAL A 108 17.65 -8.76 -7.52
C VAL A 108 17.15 -7.35 -7.81
N GLU A 109 18.05 -6.36 -7.88
CA GLU A 109 17.69 -4.97 -8.21
C GLU A 109 17.07 -4.87 -9.61
N SER A 110 17.73 -5.43 -10.62
CA SER A 110 17.26 -5.47 -12.00
C SER A 110 15.89 -6.14 -12.12
N PHE A 111 15.71 -7.26 -11.40
CA PHE A 111 14.43 -7.95 -11.37
C PHE A 111 13.33 -7.10 -10.71
N CYS A 112 13.59 -6.50 -9.55
CA CYS A 112 12.60 -5.64 -8.89
C CYS A 112 12.25 -4.42 -9.74
N ASP A 113 13.24 -3.80 -10.39
CA ASP A 113 13.04 -2.64 -11.28
C ASP A 113 12.34 -2.99 -12.60
N SER A 114 12.34 -4.27 -13.02
CA SER A 114 11.53 -4.74 -14.17
C SER A 114 10.10 -5.14 -13.79
N MET A 115 9.78 -5.23 -12.49
CA MET A 115 8.48 -5.65 -11.95
C MET A 115 7.89 -4.56 -11.05
N LYS A 116 7.91 -3.30 -11.49
CA LYS A 116 7.53 -2.13 -10.67
C LYS A 116 6.06 -2.09 -10.28
N LEU A 117 5.20 -2.77 -11.05
CA LEU A 117 3.83 -3.03 -10.63
C LEU A 117 3.79 -3.74 -9.27
N VAL A 118 4.66 -4.73 -9.08
CA VAL A 118 4.70 -5.59 -7.88
C VAL A 118 5.61 -4.99 -6.80
N PHE A 119 6.78 -4.49 -7.18
CA PHE A 119 7.81 -3.98 -6.27
C PHE A 119 8.04 -2.48 -6.46
N ARG A 120 7.65 -1.70 -5.45
CA ARG A 120 7.89 -0.27 -5.43
C ARG A 120 9.24 0.06 -4.82
N ARG A 121 10.07 0.80 -5.56
CA ARG A 121 11.29 1.43 -5.05
C ARG A 121 10.98 2.76 -4.36
N GLU A 122 11.38 2.89 -3.09
CA GLU A 122 11.31 4.15 -2.34
C GLU A 122 12.52 5.06 -2.63
N ILE A 123 12.43 6.34 -2.28
CA ILE A 123 13.54 7.32 -2.35
C ILE A 123 14.77 6.82 -1.58
N SER A 124 14.55 6.05 -0.50
CA SER A 124 15.60 5.41 0.30
C SER A 124 16.33 4.26 -0.41
N LYS A 125 15.97 3.97 -1.67
CA LYS A 125 16.39 2.81 -2.49
C LYS A 125 15.98 1.47 -1.89
N LYS A 126 15.03 1.46 -0.96
CA LYS A 126 14.43 0.23 -0.44
C LYS A 126 13.24 -0.17 -1.29
N TYR A 127 13.06 -1.46 -1.47
CA TYR A 127 11.89 -2.04 -2.11
C TYR A 127 10.83 -2.36 -1.06
N ARG A 128 9.57 -2.21 -1.47
CA ARG A 128 8.39 -2.69 -0.75
C ARG A 128 7.39 -3.28 -1.72
N ASN A 129 6.50 -4.12 -1.23
CA ASN A 129 5.39 -4.64 -2.03
C ASN A 129 4.39 -3.52 -2.37
N THR A 130 3.73 -3.66 -3.50
CA THR A 130 2.54 -2.88 -3.88
C THR A 130 1.27 -3.67 -3.53
N GLY A 131 0.21 -2.99 -3.10
CA GLY A 131 -1.08 -3.60 -2.75
C GLY A 131 -1.82 -4.18 -3.95
N VAL A 132 -2.67 -5.17 -3.71
CA VAL A 132 -3.40 -5.90 -4.76
C VAL A 132 -4.29 -4.95 -5.57
N GLN A 133 -5.09 -4.15 -4.88
CA GLN A 133 -6.00 -3.21 -5.54
C GLN A 133 -5.24 -2.08 -6.24
N SER A 134 -4.09 -1.69 -5.71
CA SER A 134 -3.18 -0.75 -6.36
C SER A 134 -2.66 -1.30 -7.69
N ARG A 135 -2.28 -2.59 -7.74
CA ARG A 135 -1.85 -3.26 -8.99
C ARG A 135 -3.00 -3.34 -10.00
N ARG A 136 -4.19 -3.77 -9.55
CA ARG A 136 -5.40 -3.82 -10.38
C ARG A 136 -5.77 -2.44 -10.94
N PHE A 137 -5.67 -1.41 -10.12
CA PHE A 137 -5.97 -0.04 -10.53
C PHE A 137 -5.01 0.46 -11.60
N ILE A 138 -3.71 0.18 -11.48
CA ILE A 138 -2.73 0.53 -12.52
C ILE A 138 -3.09 -0.11 -13.87
N GLN A 139 -3.43 -1.39 -13.88
CA GLN A 139 -3.82 -2.09 -15.10
C GLN A 139 -5.13 -1.52 -15.69
N GLU A 140 -6.08 -1.12 -14.84
CA GLU A 140 -7.30 -0.43 -15.27
C GLU A 140 -7.02 0.96 -15.87
N ILE A 141 -6.16 1.75 -15.24
CA ILE A 141 -5.73 3.06 -15.76
C ILE A 141 -5.08 2.89 -17.13
N LYS A 142 -4.19 1.90 -17.28
CA LYS A 142 -3.61 1.57 -18.59
C LYS A 142 -4.68 1.26 -19.61
N ARG A 143 -5.60 0.33 -19.31
CA ARG A 143 -6.68 -0.07 -20.22
C ARG A 143 -7.52 1.11 -20.67
N ARG A 144 -7.86 2.03 -19.76
CA ARG A 144 -8.62 3.25 -20.07
C ARG A 144 -7.85 4.18 -20.99
N LEU A 145 -6.56 4.40 -20.74
CA LEU A 145 -5.72 5.21 -21.62
C LEU A 145 -5.58 4.58 -23.02
N GLU A 146 -5.49 3.25 -23.12
CA GLU A 146 -5.51 2.53 -24.42
C GLU A 146 -6.82 2.71 -25.19
N LEU A 147 -7.94 2.88 -24.47
CA LEU A 147 -9.25 3.17 -25.06
C LEU A 147 -9.46 4.66 -25.40
N GLY A 148 -8.50 5.52 -25.06
CA GLY A 148 -8.53 6.95 -25.36
C GLY A 148 -9.13 7.82 -24.25
N ASP A 149 -9.36 7.28 -23.05
CA ASP A 149 -9.87 8.07 -21.92
C ASP A 149 -8.87 9.18 -21.52
N VAL A 150 -9.43 10.29 -21.03
CA VAL A 150 -8.65 11.43 -20.51
C VAL A 150 -8.58 11.34 -18.99
N ILE A 151 -7.41 10.99 -18.46
CA ILE A 151 -7.18 10.86 -17.02
C ILE A 151 -6.31 12.02 -16.54
N ASN A 152 -6.92 12.97 -15.83
CA ASN A 152 -6.27 14.14 -15.26
C ASN A 152 -6.76 14.39 -13.82
N VAL A 153 -6.25 15.43 -13.17
CA VAL A 153 -6.60 15.74 -11.77
C VAL A 153 -8.09 15.99 -11.54
N ASN A 154 -8.87 16.34 -12.57
CA ASN A 154 -10.31 16.57 -12.45
C ASN A 154 -11.14 15.30 -12.66
N THR A 155 -10.62 14.31 -13.39
CA THR A 155 -11.35 13.06 -13.71
C THR A 155 -10.93 11.87 -12.87
N ILE A 156 -9.77 11.94 -12.19
CA ILE A 156 -9.22 10.81 -11.45
C ILE A 156 -10.11 10.33 -10.31
N ASP A 157 -10.82 11.22 -9.63
CA ASP A 157 -11.72 10.85 -8.53
C ASP A 157 -12.87 9.98 -9.04
N ASP A 158 -13.49 10.33 -10.17
CA ASP A 158 -14.54 9.53 -10.79
C ASP A 158 -14.02 8.16 -11.22
N VAL A 159 -12.83 8.10 -11.82
CA VAL A 159 -12.18 6.84 -12.21
C VAL A 159 -11.91 5.95 -10.99
N ILE A 160 -11.47 6.53 -9.87
CA ILE A 160 -11.29 5.80 -8.60
C ILE A 160 -12.63 5.28 -8.07
N GLN A 161 -13.69 6.09 -8.09
CA GLN A 161 -15.01 5.66 -7.62
C GLN A 161 -15.58 4.54 -8.47
N GLU A 162 -15.46 4.64 -9.80
CA GLU A 162 -15.86 3.57 -10.72
C GLU A 162 -15.05 2.30 -10.45
N PHE A 163 -13.73 2.39 -10.30
CA PHE A 163 -12.90 1.24 -9.97
C PHE A 163 -13.31 0.58 -8.65
N ARG A 164 -13.63 1.35 -7.60
CA ARG A 164 -14.08 0.82 -6.31
C ARG A 164 -15.29 -0.08 -6.44
N THR A 165 -16.19 0.18 -7.39
CA THR A 165 -17.36 -0.71 -7.64
C THR A 165 -16.97 -2.10 -8.13
N THR A 166 -15.75 -2.27 -8.65
CA THR A 166 -15.18 -3.55 -9.11
C THR A 166 -14.36 -4.27 -8.05
N VAL A 167 -14.19 -3.66 -6.87
CA VAL A 167 -13.44 -4.24 -5.75
C VAL A 167 -14.38 -5.14 -4.95
N PHE A 168 -13.98 -6.39 -4.78
CA PHE A 168 -14.66 -7.32 -3.89
C PHE A 168 -13.63 -7.97 -2.97
N ASN A 169 -13.81 -7.82 -1.66
CA ASN A 169 -13.01 -8.49 -0.65
C ASN A 169 -13.91 -8.99 0.49
N LYS A 170 -13.80 -10.29 0.77
CA LYS A 170 -14.66 -11.00 1.72
C LYS A 170 -14.49 -10.54 3.17
N TYR A 171 -13.30 -10.08 3.54
CA TYR A 171 -12.92 -9.86 4.94
C TYR A 171 -12.50 -8.42 5.26
N GLY A 172 -12.28 -7.59 4.23
CA GLY A 172 -11.73 -6.24 4.35
C GLY A 172 -12.19 -5.30 3.24
N GLN A 173 -13.45 -5.37 2.81
CA GLN A 173 -14.00 -4.59 1.69
C GLN A 173 -13.58 -3.10 1.71
N LYS A 174 -13.83 -2.39 2.82
CA LYS A 174 -13.47 -0.97 2.96
C LYS A 174 -11.98 -0.72 2.84
N PHE A 175 -11.16 -1.61 3.40
CA PHE A 175 -9.70 -1.48 3.25
C PHE A 175 -9.30 -1.65 1.78
N ALA A 176 -9.83 -2.67 1.11
CA ALA A 176 -9.55 -2.93 -0.30
C ALA A 176 -9.96 -1.74 -1.19
N GLU A 177 -11.14 -1.15 -0.97
CA GLU A 177 -11.61 0.05 -1.71
C GLU A 177 -10.67 1.26 -1.56
N MET A 178 -9.92 1.33 -0.46
CA MET A 178 -9.03 2.45 -0.14
C MET A 178 -7.55 2.13 -0.38
N GLU A 179 -7.21 0.88 -0.69
CA GLU A 179 -5.81 0.42 -0.74
C GLU A 179 -4.97 1.17 -1.79
N ILE A 180 -5.57 1.65 -2.88
CA ILE A 180 -4.88 2.43 -3.91
C ILE A 180 -4.17 3.66 -3.33
N GLN A 181 -4.85 4.37 -2.43
CA GLN A 181 -4.36 5.63 -1.83
C GLN A 181 -3.16 5.40 -0.90
N LEU A 182 -2.85 4.15 -0.56
CA LEU A 182 -1.65 3.77 0.19
C LEU A 182 -0.40 3.70 -0.66
N ASP A 183 -0.57 3.43 -1.95
CA ASP A 183 0.53 3.26 -2.87
C ASP A 183 0.72 4.47 -3.78
N PHE A 184 -0.33 5.22 -4.06
CA PHE A 184 -0.24 6.40 -4.92
C PHE A 184 -1.04 7.57 -4.34
N SER A 185 -0.39 8.71 -4.20
CA SER A 185 -0.97 9.96 -3.68
C SER A 185 -1.29 10.97 -4.78
N SER A 186 -0.90 10.70 -6.03
CA SER A 186 -1.17 11.56 -7.20
C SER A 186 -0.84 10.83 -8.50
N LEU A 187 -1.37 11.33 -9.62
CA LEU A 187 -1.02 10.88 -10.98
C LEU A 187 0.48 11.06 -11.27
N ARG A 188 1.08 12.17 -10.82
CA ARG A 188 2.52 12.42 -10.93
C ARG A 188 3.34 11.40 -10.16
N GLN A 189 2.90 11.01 -8.97
CA GLN A 189 3.61 9.97 -8.21
C GLN A 189 3.47 8.60 -8.91
N LEU A 190 2.30 8.29 -9.47
CA LEU A 190 2.09 7.06 -10.22
C LEU A 190 3.06 6.98 -11.41
N SER A 191 3.20 8.05 -12.21
CA SER A 191 4.12 8.06 -13.36
C SER A 191 5.59 7.95 -13.00
N VAL A 192 5.98 8.38 -11.79
CA VAL A 192 7.36 8.23 -11.31
C VAL A 192 7.64 6.82 -10.82
N VAL A 193 6.64 6.18 -10.21
CA VAL A 193 6.80 4.90 -9.51
C VAL A 193 6.61 3.71 -10.45
N VAL A 194 5.71 3.84 -11.43
CA VAL A 194 5.31 2.75 -12.33
C VAL A 194 5.80 3.07 -13.73
N HIS A 195 6.50 2.13 -14.36
CA HIS A 195 6.91 2.28 -15.75
C HIS A 195 5.69 2.29 -16.70
N GLY A 196 5.88 2.80 -17.91
CA GLY A 196 4.83 2.84 -18.92
C GLY A 196 3.85 4.00 -18.79
N PHE A 197 4.04 4.90 -17.81
CA PHE A 197 3.23 6.10 -17.65
C PHE A 197 4.08 7.37 -17.69
N LYS A 198 3.55 8.41 -18.33
CA LYS A 198 4.12 9.76 -18.38
C LYS A 198 3.09 10.75 -17.81
N TYR A 199 3.55 11.73 -17.03
CA TYR A 199 2.69 12.80 -16.53
C TYR A 199 3.09 14.12 -17.19
N ASN A 200 2.10 14.83 -17.74
CA ASN A 200 2.27 16.17 -18.28
C ASN A 200 1.87 17.19 -17.20
N ASP A 201 2.84 17.98 -16.73
CA ASP A 201 2.61 18.99 -15.68
C ASP A 201 1.76 20.18 -16.18
N GLU A 202 1.78 20.52 -17.48
CA GLU A 202 1.01 21.65 -18.03
C GLU A 202 -0.48 21.31 -18.18
N GLU A 203 -0.78 20.06 -18.56
CA GLU A 203 -2.14 19.57 -18.75
C GLU A 203 -2.69 18.84 -17.52
N GLU A 204 -1.84 18.65 -16.50
CA GLU A 204 -2.12 17.87 -15.30
C GLU A 204 -2.67 16.46 -15.59
N ARG A 205 -2.12 15.84 -16.64
CA ARG A 205 -2.69 14.66 -17.31
C ARG A 205 -1.71 13.50 -17.34
N LEU A 206 -2.25 12.29 -17.17
CA LEU A 206 -1.53 11.04 -17.32
C LEU A 206 -1.63 10.50 -18.76
N TYR A 207 -0.53 9.96 -19.24
CA TYR A 207 -0.34 9.37 -20.56
C TYR A 207 0.35 8.01 -20.44
N LEU A 208 0.20 7.18 -21.47
CA LEU A 208 1.06 6.02 -21.64
C LEU A 208 2.37 6.44 -22.28
N ASP A 209 3.46 5.83 -21.82
CA ASP A 209 4.75 5.91 -22.50
C ASP A 209 4.68 5.15 -23.83
N ASP A 210 5.49 5.56 -24.80
CA ASP A 210 5.62 4.89 -26.10
C ASP A 210 6.12 3.45 -25.92
N ASN A 211 6.92 3.21 -24.86
CA ASN A 211 7.42 1.87 -24.50
C ASN A 211 6.48 1.12 -23.54
N ALA A 212 5.26 1.60 -23.29
CA ALA A 212 4.33 0.95 -22.35
C ALA A 212 3.99 -0.49 -22.77
N SER A 213 4.03 -0.79 -24.06
CA SER A 213 3.87 -2.15 -24.62
C SER A 213 4.91 -3.14 -24.14
N ASP A 214 6.10 -2.66 -23.78
CA ASP A 214 7.26 -3.51 -23.52
C ASP A 214 7.34 -3.95 -22.05
N PHE A 215 6.59 -3.28 -21.16
CA PHE A 215 6.57 -3.59 -19.73
C PHE A 215 5.57 -4.70 -19.43
N LEU A 216 6.08 -5.94 -19.42
CA LEU A 216 5.28 -7.15 -19.22
C LEU A 216 4.37 -7.08 -17.98
N ASP A 217 4.84 -6.47 -16.90
CA ASP A 217 4.11 -6.38 -15.64
C ASP A 217 2.78 -5.63 -15.78
N LEU A 218 2.68 -4.66 -16.70
CA LEU A 218 1.46 -3.92 -16.98
C LEU A 218 0.39 -4.70 -17.75
N HIS A 219 0.76 -5.78 -18.44
CA HIS A 219 -0.13 -6.49 -19.35
C HIS A 219 -0.69 -7.78 -18.77
N LEU A 220 0.10 -8.49 -17.95
CA LEU A 220 -0.32 -9.81 -17.47
C LEU A 220 -1.18 -9.68 -16.19
N PRO A 221 -2.45 -10.13 -16.20
CA PRO A 221 -3.34 -9.97 -15.05
C PRO A 221 -2.87 -10.75 -13.81
N ILE A 222 -2.10 -11.84 -13.98
CA ILE A 222 -1.61 -12.67 -12.87
C ILE A 222 -0.71 -11.91 -11.89
N PHE A 223 -0.10 -10.79 -12.31
CA PHE A 223 0.74 -9.98 -11.41
C PHE A 223 -0.06 -9.20 -10.35
N THR A 224 -1.39 -9.10 -10.54
CA THR A 224 -2.29 -8.59 -9.51
C THR A 224 -2.68 -9.66 -8.48
N GLU A 225 -2.59 -10.95 -8.85
CA GLU A 225 -3.01 -12.11 -8.05
C GLU A 225 -1.82 -13.02 -7.71
N THR A 226 -0.79 -12.47 -7.06
CA THR A 226 0.34 -13.25 -6.58
C THR A 226 -0.08 -14.26 -5.51
N ILE A 227 0.73 -15.29 -5.25
CA ILE A 227 0.31 -16.48 -4.48
C ILE A 227 -0.35 -16.20 -3.11
N TYR A 228 -0.02 -15.08 -2.45
CA TYR A 228 -0.56 -14.70 -1.14
C TYR A 228 -1.52 -13.52 -1.20
N PHE A 229 -2.02 -13.13 -2.38
CA PHE A 229 -2.80 -11.90 -2.58
C PHE A 229 -4.06 -11.86 -1.71
N ASP A 230 -4.74 -13.00 -1.51
CA ASP A 230 -5.95 -13.14 -0.68
C ASP A 230 -5.68 -13.89 0.64
N HIS A 231 -4.41 -14.04 1.01
CA HIS A 231 -4.06 -14.75 2.24
C HIS A 231 -4.51 -13.94 3.47
N VAL A 232 -5.50 -14.45 4.20
CA VAL A 232 -6.17 -13.78 5.33
C VAL A 232 -5.21 -13.35 6.46
N LEU A 233 -4.15 -14.13 6.68
CA LEU A 233 -3.12 -13.84 7.70
C LEU A 233 -1.89 -13.11 7.15
N LYS A 234 -1.90 -12.63 5.90
CA LYS A 234 -0.77 -11.87 5.36
C LYS A 234 -0.61 -10.61 6.19
N LYS A 235 0.55 -10.48 6.86
CA LYS A 235 1.00 -9.25 7.51
C LYS A 235 2.18 -8.73 6.71
N ASP A 236 1.94 -7.74 5.86
CA ASP A 236 2.96 -7.16 5.01
C ASP A 236 3.77 -6.13 5.80
N LEU A 237 4.97 -6.53 6.24
CA LEU A 237 5.86 -5.66 7.00
C LEU A 237 6.55 -4.61 6.12
N SER A 238 6.56 -4.80 4.78
CA SER A 238 7.21 -3.85 3.86
C SER A 238 6.36 -2.61 3.63
N ARG A 239 5.04 -2.76 3.74
CA ARG A 239 4.09 -1.66 3.61
C ARG A 239 3.75 -1.13 4.99
N HIS A 240 3.84 0.18 5.12
CA HIS A 240 3.45 0.87 6.34
C HIS A 240 2.56 2.05 6.01
N VAL A 241 1.62 2.32 6.91
CA VAL A 241 0.82 3.54 6.86
C VAL A 241 1.19 4.40 8.05
N SER A 242 1.53 5.64 7.77
CA SER A 242 1.68 6.69 8.78
C SER A 242 0.58 7.72 8.60
N GLY A 243 -0.12 8.05 9.68
CA GLY A 243 -1.20 9.03 9.64
C GLY A 243 -1.47 9.65 11.00
N ILE A 244 -2.37 10.64 11.00
CA ILE A 244 -2.88 11.26 12.22
C ILE A 244 -4.15 10.50 12.64
N PHE A 245 -4.14 10.04 13.88
CA PHE A 245 -5.26 9.27 14.42
C PHE A 245 -5.90 9.95 15.63
N MET A 246 -7.23 9.85 15.66
CA MET A 246 -8.07 10.30 16.77
C MET A 246 -8.51 9.10 17.59
N LEU A 247 -8.46 9.23 18.91
CA LEU A 247 -9.03 8.25 19.82
C LEU A 247 -10.55 8.25 19.66
N ASN A 248 -11.15 7.10 19.37
CA ASN A 248 -12.61 6.96 19.35
C ASN A 248 -13.13 6.43 20.69
N LYS A 249 -12.66 5.24 21.12
CA LYS A 249 -13.11 4.65 22.38
C LYS A 249 -12.01 3.93 23.12
N THR A 250 -12.11 3.94 24.44
CA THR A 250 -11.34 3.08 25.34
C THR A 250 -12.27 1.99 25.88
N GLY A 251 -11.76 0.78 26.09
CA GLY A 251 -12.56 -0.35 26.53
C GLY A 251 -11.75 -1.40 27.28
N TYR A 252 -12.45 -2.31 27.96
CA TYR A 252 -11.84 -3.41 28.71
C TYR A 252 -11.49 -4.59 27.78
N PRO A 253 -10.37 -5.32 28.00
CA PRO A 253 -9.27 -5.00 28.92
C PRO A 253 -8.28 -4.05 28.24
N LYS A 254 -8.18 -2.82 28.77
CA LYS A 254 -7.23 -1.75 28.40
C LYS A 254 -6.95 -1.60 26.89
N ARG A 255 -8.00 -1.66 26.07
CA ARG A 255 -7.95 -1.43 24.62
C ARG A 255 -8.29 0.02 24.33
N SER A 256 -7.49 0.68 23.51
CA SER A 256 -7.83 1.97 22.90
C SER A 256 -8.06 1.74 21.41
N GLN A 257 -9.18 2.23 20.89
CA GLN A 257 -9.49 2.18 19.48
C GLN A 257 -9.33 3.56 18.86
N TYR A 258 -8.63 3.60 17.74
CA TYR A 258 -8.28 4.82 17.03
C TYR A 258 -8.84 4.78 15.61
N PHE A 259 -9.25 5.96 15.14
CA PHE A 259 -9.77 6.17 13.80
C PHE A 259 -8.86 7.18 13.12
N MET A 260 -8.48 6.90 11.88
CA MET A 260 -7.69 7.87 11.15
C MET A 260 -8.56 9.06 10.76
N ASN A 261 -8.04 10.26 11.00
CA ASN A 261 -8.69 11.50 10.55
C ASN A 261 -7.97 12.03 9.31
N SER A 262 -8.06 11.31 8.20
CA SER A 262 -7.68 11.84 6.88
C SER A 262 -8.75 11.47 5.86
N GLU A 263 -9.03 12.39 4.94
CA GLU A 263 -10.00 12.20 3.85
C GLU A 263 -9.57 11.05 2.92
N ASP A 264 -8.27 10.78 2.83
CA ASP A 264 -7.68 9.73 1.98
C ASP A 264 -7.72 8.31 2.56
N MET A 265 -7.96 8.13 3.87
CA MET A 265 -8.40 6.82 4.39
C MET A 265 -9.40 6.95 5.54
N PHE A 266 -10.50 7.61 5.22
CA PHE A 266 -11.66 7.67 6.10
C PHE A 266 -12.11 6.24 6.47
N GLN A 267 -12.15 5.94 7.79
CA GLN A 267 -12.60 4.68 8.40
C GLN A 267 -11.60 3.52 8.58
N THR A 268 -10.29 3.73 8.43
CA THR A 268 -9.31 2.71 8.85
C THR A 268 -9.22 2.63 10.39
N GLU A 269 -9.83 1.61 10.98
CA GLU A 269 -9.81 1.35 12.43
C GLU A 269 -8.44 0.75 12.85
N ALA A 270 -7.90 1.14 14.00
CA ALA A 270 -6.92 0.29 14.71
C ALA A 270 -7.33 0.08 16.14
N SER A 271 -6.86 -1.04 16.65
CA SER A 271 -6.90 -1.38 18.04
C SER A 271 -5.50 -1.39 18.63
N LEU A 272 -5.37 -0.77 19.80
CA LEU A 272 -4.16 -0.76 20.59
C LEU A 272 -4.43 -1.37 21.95
N TYR A 273 -3.57 -2.27 22.39
CA TYR A 273 -3.50 -2.65 23.78
C TYR A 273 -2.57 -1.69 24.54
N ARG A 274 -3.07 -1.01 25.57
CA ARG A 274 -2.27 -0.13 26.43
C ARG A 274 -2.12 -0.75 27.81
N GLN A 275 -0.88 -0.93 28.27
CA GLN A 275 -0.65 -1.45 29.62
C GLN A 275 -1.08 -0.44 30.71
N ASN A 276 -0.97 0.86 30.43
CA ASN A 276 -1.41 1.97 31.28
C ASN A 276 -2.32 2.93 30.49
N LEU A 277 -3.54 3.17 30.99
CA LEU A 277 -4.46 4.18 30.45
C LEU A 277 -4.20 5.51 31.16
N ASN A 278 -3.47 6.43 30.54
CA ASN A 278 -3.52 7.83 30.99
C ASN A 278 -4.87 8.40 30.53
N THR A 279 -5.75 8.65 31.50
CA THR A 279 -7.12 9.16 31.32
C THR A 279 -7.19 10.67 31.09
N ASP A 280 -6.07 11.38 31.19
CA ASP A 280 -6.10 12.82 31.50
C ASP A 280 -5.98 13.75 30.28
N SER A 281 -6.13 13.25 29.05
CA SER A 281 -6.34 14.14 27.90
C SER A 281 -7.06 13.46 26.73
N PRO A 282 -8.33 13.80 26.47
CA PRO A 282 -9.08 13.32 25.30
C PRO A 282 -8.60 13.93 23.97
N HIS A 283 -7.52 14.72 23.95
CA HIS A 283 -7.07 15.50 22.79
C HIS A 283 -5.63 15.17 22.36
N THR A 284 -5.21 13.91 22.47
CA THR A 284 -3.88 13.49 21.98
C THR A 284 -4.00 12.91 20.57
N PHE A 285 -3.64 13.73 19.56
CA PHE A 285 -3.31 13.21 18.24
C PHE A 285 -2.07 12.33 18.36
N SER A 286 -2.15 11.16 17.76
CA SER A 286 -1.05 10.20 17.72
C SER A 286 -0.61 10.05 16.27
N THR A 287 0.68 10.27 15.98
CA THR A 287 1.25 9.76 14.73
C THR A 287 1.45 8.29 14.92
N MET A 288 0.83 7.48 14.06
CA MET A 288 0.89 6.03 14.22
C MET A 288 1.43 5.37 12.97
N ALA A 289 2.37 4.45 13.15
CA ALA A 289 2.86 3.58 12.08
C ALA A 289 2.22 2.20 12.21
N ARG A 290 1.70 1.68 11.09
CA ARG A 290 0.95 0.42 11.04
C ARG A 290 1.51 -0.55 10.01
N HIS A 291 1.57 -1.84 10.34
CA HIS A 291 1.76 -2.90 9.34
C HIS A 291 0.41 -3.24 8.70
N ILE A 292 0.40 -3.55 7.42
CA ILE A 292 -0.84 -3.83 6.69
C ILE A 292 -1.18 -5.32 6.78
N MET A 293 -2.43 -5.62 7.08
CA MET A 293 -3.00 -6.97 7.08
C MET A 293 -4.20 -7.02 6.12
N PRO A 294 -3.98 -7.00 4.80
CA PRO A 294 -4.99 -6.55 3.83
C PRO A 294 -6.29 -7.36 3.90
N ASN A 295 -6.19 -8.67 4.18
CA ASN A 295 -7.31 -9.60 4.15
C ASN A 295 -7.75 -10.09 5.54
N HIS A 296 -7.24 -9.50 6.62
CA HIS A 296 -7.57 -9.98 7.95
C HIS A 296 -9.02 -9.63 8.33
N PRO A 297 -9.82 -10.54 8.93
CA PRO A 297 -11.26 -10.31 9.10
C PRO A 297 -11.63 -9.29 10.18
N HIS A 298 -10.67 -8.93 11.02
CA HIS A 298 -10.94 -8.12 12.21
C HIS A 298 -9.99 -6.94 12.41
N ASP A 299 -8.82 -6.96 11.76
CA ASP A 299 -7.74 -6.00 12.00
C ASP A 299 -6.92 -5.87 10.71
N ASN A 300 -7.30 -4.96 9.81
CA ASN A 300 -6.59 -4.80 8.53
C ASN A 300 -5.27 -4.01 8.66
N ALA A 301 -4.94 -3.57 9.87
CA ALA A 301 -3.69 -2.88 10.17
C ALA A 301 -3.29 -3.07 11.65
N GLU A 302 -2.04 -3.48 11.88
CA GLU A 302 -1.49 -3.70 13.24
C GLU A 302 -0.62 -2.51 13.66
N LEU A 303 -0.89 -1.97 14.85
CA LEU A 303 -0.20 -0.80 15.39
C LEU A 303 1.15 -1.17 15.99
N PHE A 304 2.25 -0.55 15.55
CA PHE A 304 3.58 -0.83 16.11
C PHE A 304 4.34 0.40 16.64
N ARG A 305 3.89 1.63 16.33
CA ARG A 305 4.46 2.86 16.89
C ARG A 305 3.41 3.93 17.10
N ILE A 306 3.51 4.65 18.22
CA ILE A 306 2.76 5.87 18.53
C ILE A 306 3.76 6.92 18.98
N ASP A 307 3.86 8.03 18.26
CA ASP A 307 4.43 9.23 18.85
C ASP A 307 3.26 10.14 19.26
N GLN A 308 3.17 10.47 20.56
CA GLN A 308 2.29 11.52 21.02
C GLN A 308 2.91 12.84 20.60
N VAL A 309 2.28 13.55 19.68
CA VAL A 309 2.74 14.88 19.31
C VAL A 309 2.05 15.86 20.27
N PRO A 310 2.77 16.49 21.20
CA PRO A 310 2.20 17.58 21.99
C PRO A 310 1.78 18.67 21.01
N PHE A 311 0.58 19.22 21.22
CA PHE A 311 0.05 20.33 20.44
C PHE A 311 0.97 21.54 20.62
N SER A 312 1.97 21.72 19.76
CA SER A 312 2.67 23.01 19.59
C SER A 312 2.32 23.56 18.22
N LEU A 313 1.83 24.80 18.25
CA LEU A 313 1.12 25.56 17.22
C LEU A 313 1.90 25.91 15.93
N ILE A 314 2.85 25.08 15.48
CA ILE A 314 3.71 25.42 14.35
C ILE A 314 3.63 24.31 13.30
N ASN A 315 3.02 24.66 12.16
CA ASN A 315 2.95 23.91 10.90
C ASN A 315 1.93 22.78 10.82
N ASN A 316 0.73 23.12 10.34
CA ASN A 316 -0.02 22.18 9.51
C ASN A 316 -0.40 22.84 8.19
N PHE A 317 0.49 22.69 7.20
CA PHE A 317 0.24 22.98 5.79
C PHE A 317 -0.53 21.82 5.11
N ALA A 318 -0.90 20.76 5.83
CA ALA A 318 -1.52 19.56 5.25
C ALA A 318 -3.05 19.66 5.08
N THR A 319 -3.70 20.74 5.53
CA THR A 319 -5.14 20.96 5.29
C THR A 319 -5.36 22.15 4.37
N GLY A 320 -4.93 22.00 3.12
CA GLY A 320 -5.44 22.84 2.06
C GLY A 320 -6.97 22.72 1.95
N ASN A 321 -7.63 23.88 1.83
CA ASN A 321 -9.02 24.11 1.47
C ASN A 321 -10.18 23.72 2.42
N ALA A 322 -10.02 23.82 3.75
CA ALA A 322 -11.20 24.01 4.63
C ALA A 322 -10.91 24.65 6.01
N GLY A 323 -10.00 25.62 6.10
CA GLY A 323 -9.70 26.30 7.37
C GLY A 323 -10.35 27.69 7.45
N SER A 324 -11.53 27.82 8.03
CA SER A 324 -12.02 29.14 8.48
C SER A 324 -11.58 29.40 9.92
N ILE A 325 -10.98 30.56 10.18
CA ILE A 325 -10.63 30.99 11.54
C ILE A 325 -11.88 31.61 12.16
N ILE A 326 -12.32 31.09 13.30
CA ILE A 326 -13.37 31.72 14.11
C ILE A 326 -12.67 32.72 15.03
N PHE A 327 -12.87 33.99 14.74
CA PHE A 327 -12.37 35.10 15.55
C PHE A 327 -13.57 35.89 16.07
N ASP A 328 -13.66 36.05 17.38
CA ASP A 328 -14.74 36.79 18.05
C ASP A 328 -16.15 36.31 17.62
N ARG A 329 -16.34 35.00 17.61
CA ARG A 329 -17.57 34.29 17.17
C ARG A 329 -18.00 34.57 15.72
N LYS A 330 -17.15 35.18 14.89
CA LYS A 330 -17.38 35.35 13.45
C LYS A 330 -16.39 34.52 12.63
N LYS A 331 -16.90 33.86 11.59
CA LYS A 331 -16.15 32.99 10.68
C LYS A 331 -15.45 33.85 9.63
N ASN A 332 -14.12 33.95 9.68
CA ASN A 332 -13.33 34.72 8.74
C ASN A 332 -12.51 33.80 7.82
N LYS A 333 -12.32 34.22 6.56
CA LYS A 333 -11.47 33.52 5.59
C LYS A 333 -10.01 33.57 6.09
N CYS A 334 -9.33 32.43 6.15
CA CYS A 334 -7.94 32.38 6.56
C CYS A 334 -7.07 33.02 5.46
N THR A 335 -6.45 34.15 5.78
CA THR A 335 -5.43 34.79 4.94
C THR A 335 -4.17 34.92 5.77
N MET A 336 -2.99 34.78 5.14
CA MET A 336 -1.69 34.90 5.82
C MET A 336 -1.59 36.15 6.71
N LEU A 337 -2.11 37.28 6.25
CA LEU A 337 -2.14 38.54 7.00
C LEU A 337 -2.87 38.44 8.36
N ASN A 338 -3.96 37.67 8.42
CA ASN A 338 -4.76 37.48 9.64
C ASN A 338 -4.08 36.51 10.61
N ALA A 339 -3.41 35.48 10.09
CA ALA A 339 -2.61 34.55 10.89
C ALA A 339 -1.42 35.27 11.54
N THR A 340 -0.70 36.11 10.79
CA THR A 340 0.44 36.88 11.33
C THR A 340 0.02 37.89 12.40
N LYS A 341 -1.11 38.59 12.23
CA LYS A 341 -1.64 39.52 13.25
C LYS A 341 -2.06 38.82 14.54
N PHE A 342 -2.61 37.60 14.43
CA PHE A 342 -3.00 36.80 15.58
C PHE A 342 -1.78 36.30 16.36
N LEU A 343 -0.76 35.80 15.66
CA LEU A 343 0.50 35.35 16.26
C LEU A 343 1.21 36.48 17.01
N LYS A 344 1.27 37.67 16.40
CA LYS A 344 1.92 38.85 17.01
C LYS A 344 1.24 39.29 18.32
N ARG A 345 -0.10 39.24 18.36
CA ARG A 345 -0.87 39.55 19.59
C ARG A 345 -0.69 38.52 20.71
N LEU A 346 -0.48 37.25 20.37
CA LEU A 346 -0.21 36.20 21.35
C LEU A 346 1.22 36.32 21.91
N GLU A 347 2.17 36.75 21.09
CA GLU A 347 3.52 37.10 21.55
C GLU A 347 3.48 38.31 22.51
N ASP A 348 2.70 39.34 22.18
CA ASP A 348 2.53 40.53 23.03
C ASP A 348 1.84 40.18 24.37
N ALA A 349 0.78 39.36 24.35
CA ALA A 349 0.09 38.89 25.56
C ALA A 349 0.96 37.95 26.42
N SER A 350 1.83 37.15 25.78
CA SER A 350 2.83 36.33 26.46
C SER A 350 3.93 37.18 27.12
N ALA A 351 4.21 38.39 26.61
CA ALA A 351 5.20 39.29 27.18
C ALA A 351 4.65 40.01 28.42
N GLU A 352 3.36 40.36 28.45
CA GLU A 352 2.69 40.93 29.62
C GLU A 352 2.63 39.95 30.81
N HIS A 353 2.42 38.65 30.56
CA HIS A 353 2.42 37.62 31.62
C HIS A 353 3.80 37.23 32.16
N ARG A 354 4.90 37.75 31.59
CA ARG A 354 6.27 37.52 32.11
C ARG A 354 6.77 38.65 33.01
N ASN A 355 6.05 39.76 33.09
CA ASN A 355 6.41 40.93 33.89
C ASN A 355 5.41 41.24 35.04
N THR A 356 4.51 40.29 35.34
CA THR A 356 3.71 40.21 36.57
C THR A 356 3.98 38.88 37.23
#